data_AF-A0A0T5ZJ37-F1
#
_entry.id   AF-A0A0T5ZJ37-F1
#
_cell.length_a   1.000
_cell.length_b   1.000
_cell.length_c   1.000
_cell.angle_alpha   90.00
_cell.angle_beta   90.00
_cell.angle_gamma   90.00
#
_symmetry.space_group_name_H-M   'P 1'
#
loop_
_entity.id
_entity.type
_entity.pdbx_description
1 polymer ?
#
loop_
_entity_poly.entity_id
_entity_poly.type
_entity_poly.pdbx_seq_one_letter_code
_entity_poly.pdbx_strand_id
1 'polypeptide(L)'
;MPSLACWSCGRRIFTTVPLESLFADERRCPRCGALLNPERRGTSRRQSNRRQNPPDDPGPPDGTERRVRDRREGPRRGPAG
;
A
#
# COMPACT_ATOMS: atom_id res chain seq x y z
N MET A 1 4.76 11.00 1.20
CA MET A 1 6.01 10.72 1.94
C MET A 1 6.80 9.67 1.18
N PRO A 2 8.05 9.94 0.79
CA PRO A 2 8.96 8.90 0.36
C PRO A 2 9.22 7.92 1.51
N SER A 3 9.39 6.65 1.17
CA SER A 3 9.79 5.64 2.14
C SER A 3 10.92 4.80 1.58
N LEU A 4 11.83 4.41 2.46
CA LEU A 4 12.99 3.60 2.16
C LEU A 4 12.82 2.23 2.79
N ALA A 5 13.39 1.21 2.15
CA ALA A 5 13.33 -0.16 2.61
C ALA A 5 14.74 -0.77 2.65
N CYS A 6 15.07 -1.43 3.75
CA CYS A 6 16.21 -2.32 3.81
C CYS A 6 15.78 -3.71 3.34
N TRP A 7 16.44 -4.25 2.31
CA TRP A 7 16.13 -5.60 1.81
C TRP A 7 16.83 -6.71 2.60
N SER A 8 17.83 -6.37 3.41
CA SER A 8 18.52 -7.34 4.28
C SER A 8 17.69 -7.65 5.54
N CYS A 9 17.20 -6.64 6.26
CA CYS A 9 16.43 -6.84 7.50
C CYS A 9 14.93 -6.50 7.41
N GLY A 10 14.44 -6.08 6.23
CA GLY A 10 13.03 -5.78 5.99
C GLY A 10 12.51 -4.48 6.63
N ARG A 11 13.36 -3.68 7.27
CA ARG A 11 12.95 -2.43 7.93
C ARG A 11 12.51 -1.39 6.91
N ARG A 12 11.39 -0.72 7.19
CA ARG A 12 10.93 0.48 6.46
C ARG A 12 11.26 1.74 7.26
N ILE A 13 11.74 2.76 6.57
CA ILE A 13 12.10 4.06 7.14
C ILE A 13 11.30 5.13 6.39
N PHE A 14 10.60 5.96 7.15
CA PHE A 14 9.88 7.10 6.61
C PHE A 14 10.80 8.30 6.70
N THR A 15 10.97 9.00 5.59
CA THR A 15 11.80 10.20 5.48
C THR A 15 11.00 11.24 4.70
N THR A 16 11.28 12.51 4.95
CA THR A 16 10.76 13.62 4.15
C THR A 16 11.63 13.91 2.92
N VAL A 17 12.86 13.38 2.91
CA VAL A 17 13.88 13.63 1.89
C VAL A 17 13.99 12.42 0.96
N PRO A 18 14.07 12.61 -0.38
CA PRO A 18 14.21 11.50 -1.33
C PRO A 18 15.59 10.83 -1.21
N LEU A 19 15.70 9.57 -1.67
CA LEU A 19 16.92 8.75 -1.53
C LEU A 19 18.14 9.44 -2.17
N GLU A 20 17.93 10.08 -3.31
CA GLU A 20 18.94 10.76 -4.12
C GLU A 20 19.60 11.92 -3.35
N SER A 21 18.86 12.56 -2.45
CA SER A 21 19.32 13.67 -1.62
C SER A 21 19.97 13.25 -0.29
N LEU A 22 19.96 11.97 0.05
CA LEU A 22 20.64 11.46 1.26
C LEU A 22 22.13 11.26 1.02
N PHE A 23 22.94 11.60 2.02
CA PHE A 23 24.37 11.29 2.05
C PHE A 23 24.62 9.78 2.18
N ALA A 24 25.85 9.33 1.88
CA ALA A 24 26.21 7.92 1.87
C ALA A 24 25.94 7.20 3.21
N ASP A 25 26.17 7.88 4.34
CA ASP A 25 25.90 7.32 5.67
C ASP A 25 24.41 7.23 5.99
N GLU A 26 23.63 8.21 5.54
CA GLU A 26 22.17 8.24 5.72
C GLU A 26 21.45 7.20 4.84
N ARG A 27 22.13 6.68 3.81
CA ARG A 27 21.64 5.57 2.99
C ARG A 27 21.86 4.20 3.64
N ARG A 28 22.42 4.13 4.86
CA ARG A 28 22.60 2.86 5.59
C ARG A 28 21.44 2.59 6.54
N CYS A 29 21.10 1.32 6.66
CA CYS A 29 20.10 0.87 7.60
C CYS A 29 20.66 0.97 9.03
N PRO A 30 19.98 1.66 9.97
CA PRO A 30 20.46 1.81 11.35
C PRO A 30 20.47 0.48 12.13
N ARG A 31 19.82 -0.57 11.62
CA ARG A 31 19.77 -1.88 12.27
C ARG A 31 20.89 -2.83 11.83
N CYS A 32 21.28 -2.79 10.56
CA CYS A 32 22.17 -3.80 9.97
C CYS A 32 23.26 -3.24 9.06
N GLY A 33 23.35 -1.92 8.90
CA GLY A 33 24.36 -1.24 8.08
C GLY A 33 24.19 -1.39 6.56
N ALA A 34 23.29 -2.27 6.09
CA ALA A 34 23.04 -2.48 4.66
C ALA A 34 22.43 -1.24 3.98
N LEU A 35 22.65 -1.11 2.67
CA LEU A 35 22.11 0.00 1.89
C LEU A 35 20.58 -0.03 1.82
N LEU A 36 19.98 1.13 2.04
CA LEU A 36 18.56 1.40 1.87
C LEU A 36 18.23 1.56 0.38
N ASN A 37 17.07 1.05 0.00
CA ASN A 37 16.54 1.13 -1.34
C ASN A 37 15.21 1.90 -1.34
N PRO A 38 14.81 2.51 -2.47
CA PRO A 38 13.50 3.12 -2.59
C PRO A 38 12.42 2.04 -2.42
N GLU A 39 11.40 2.34 -1.61
CA GLU A 39 10.30 1.41 -1.36
C GLU A 39 9.41 1.30 -2.60
N ARG A 40 9.34 0.08 -3.18
CA ARG A 40 8.69 -0.15 -4.48
C ARG A 40 7.16 -0.09 -4.45
N ARG A 41 6.50 -0.35 -3.32
CA ARG A 41 5.03 -0.47 -3.26
C ARG A 41 4.33 0.87 -3.01
N GLY A 42 5.02 1.89 -2.50
CA GLY A 42 4.43 3.19 -2.17
C GLY A 42 4.06 4.03 -3.40
N THR A 43 4.81 3.90 -4.50
CA THR A 43 4.54 4.61 -5.77
C THR A 43 3.49 3.89 -6.62
N SER A 44 3.31 2.58 -6.43
CA SER A 44 2.20 1.81 -6.98
C SER A 44 0.92 2.05 -6.17
N ARG A 45 0.56 3.32 -5.94
CA ARG A 45 -0.86 3.62 -5.71
C ARG A 45 -1.56 3.10 -6.94
N ARG A 46 -2.39 2.07 -6.75
CA ARG A 46 -3.33 1.56 -7.74
C ARG A 46 -4.08 2.76 -8.30
N GLN A 47 -3.60 3.33 -9.40
CA GLN A 47 -4.38 4.23 -10.21
C GLN A 47 -5.43 3.31 -10.81
N SER A 48 -6.53 3.11 -10.10
CA SER A 48 -7.72 2.56 -10.70
C SER A 48 -8.14 3.58 -11.74
N ASN A 49 -7.63 3.42 -12.95
CA ASN A 49 -8.17 4.10 -14.12
C ASN A 49 -9.52 3.43 -14.37
N ARG A 50 -10.49 3.80 -13.53
CA ARG A 50 -11.84 3.24 -13.57
C ARG A 50 -12.42 3.79 -14.87
N ARG A 51 -12.76 2.89 -15.79
CA ARG A 51 -13.42 3.28 -17.04
C ARG A 51 -14.64 4.13 -16.65
N GLN A 52 -14.68 5.37 -17.13
CA GLN A 52 -15.85 6.21 -16.98
C GLN A 52 -16.88 5.73 -17.99
N ASN A 53 -18.10 5.58 -17.52
CA ASN A 53 -19.22 5.28 -18.39
C ASN A 53 -19.53 6.52 -19.25
N PRO A 54 -19.91 6.35 -20.53
CA PRO A 54 -20.34 7.46 -21.36
C PRO A 54 -21.61 8.11 -20.77
N PRO A 55 -21.86 9.41 -21.03
CA PRO A 55 -23.00 10.13 -20.44
C PRO A 55 -24.36 9.54 -20.84
N ASP A 56 -24.44 8.93 -22.03
CA ASP A 56 -25.66 8.30 -22.56
C ASP A 56 -25.91 6.88 -22.01
N ASP A 57 -24.95 6.29 -21.31
CA ASP A 57 -25.11 5.02 -20.59
C ASP A 57 -24.30 5.07 -19.29
N PRO A 58 -24.77 5.81 -18.26
CA PRO A 58 -24.01 6.10 -17.04
C PRO A 58 -23.76 4.85 -16.17
N GLY A 59 -24.26 3.68 -16.58
CA GLY A 59 -24.27 2.47 -15.79
C GLY A 59 -25.25 2.56 -14.61
N PRO A 60 -25.41 1.45 -13.87
CA PRO A 60 -26.32 1.43 -12.74
C PRO A 60 -25.90 2.48 -11.69
N PRO A 61 -26.85 3.17 -11.05
CA PRO A 61 -26.55 4.15 -10.02
C PRO A 61 -25.72 3.49 -8.92
N ASP A 62 -24.75 4.23 -8.36
CA ASP A 62 -23.92 3.74 -7.27
C ASP A 62 -24.85 3.25 -6.15
N GLY A 63 -24.91 1.92 -6.01
CA GLY A 63 -25.93 1.25 -5.23
C GLY A 63 -25.96 1.83 -3.83
N THR A 64 -27.14 2.29 -3.42
CA THR A 64 -27.42 2.67 -2.03
C THR A 64 -27.03 1.50 -1.13
N GLU A 65 -25.91 1.68 -0.44
CA GLU A 65 -25.46 0.93 0.73
C GLU A 65 -25.63 -0.59 0.67
N ARG A 66 -24.53 -1.27 0.35
CA ARG A 66 -24.38 -2.71 0.62
C ARG A 66 -24.71 -2.95 2.11
N ARG A 67 -25.85 -3.58 2.43
CA ARG A 67 -26.31 -3.83 3.81
C ARG A 67 -25.14 -4.40 4.63
N VAL A 68 -24.74 -3.64 5.65
CA VAL A 68 -23.63 -3.98 6.57
C VAL A 68 -23.82 -5.36 7.22
N ARG A 69 -25.06 -5.88 7.26
CA ARG A 69 -25.42 -7.14 7.90
C ARG A 69 -24.80 -8.39 7.25
N ASP A 70 -24.62 -8.40 5.93
CA ASP A 70 -24.13 -9.61 5.23
C ASP A 70 -22.61 -9.86 5.42
N ARG A 71 -21.88 -8.92 6.02
CA ARG A 71 -20.43 -9.05 6.22
C ARG A 71 -20.04 -9.94 7.40
N ARG A 72 -20.97 -10.27 8.30
CA ARG A 72 -20.71 -11.02 9.54
C ARG A 72 -21.44 -12.36 9.64
N GLU A 73 -22.06 -12.84 8.57
CA GLU A 73 -22.77 -14.13 8.53
C GLU A 73 -22.04 -15.13 7.61
N GLY A 74 -20.71 -15.21 7.75
CA GLY A 74 -19.93 -16.30 7.18
C GLY A 74 -19.33 -17.13 8.33
N PRO A 75 -19.33 -18.47 8.26
CA PRO A 75 -18.87 -19.30 9.36
C PRO A 75 -17.39 -19.00 9.65
N ARG A 76 -17.11 -18.50 10.85
CA ARG A 76 -15.76 -18.51 11.41
C ARG A 76 -15.41 -19.98 11.61
N ARG A 77 -14.54 -20.54 10.78
CA ARG A 77 -13.98 -21.88 11.04
C ARG A 77 -13.40 -21.86 12.46
N GLY A 78 -14.06 -22.55 13.39
CA GLY A 78 -13.57 -22.83 14.73
C GLY A 78 -12.44 -23.86 14.69
N PRO A 79 -11.69 -24.03 15.79
CA PRO A 79 -10.42 -24.74 15.77
C PRO A 79 -10.61 -26.24 15.47
N ALA A 80 -9.62 -26.80 14.78
CA ALA A 80 -9.46 -28.25 14.65
C ALA A 80 -9.16 -28.83 16.04
N GLY A 81 -10.01 -29.75 16.49
CA GLY A 81 -9.83 -30.60 17.67
C GLY A 81 -10.36 -31.97 17.33
#